data_AF-A0A367LVS4-F1
#
_entry.id   AF-A0A367LVS4-F1
#
_cell.length_a   1.000
_cell.length_b   1.000
_cell.length_c   1.000
_cell.angle_alpha   90.00
_cell.angle_beta   90.00
_cell.angle_gamma   90.00
#
_symmetry.space_group_name_H-M   'P 1'
#
loop_
_entity.id
_entity.type
_entity.pdbx_description
1 polymer ?
#
loop_
_entity_poly.entity_id
_entity_poly.type
_entity_poly.pdbx_seq_one_letter_code
_entity_poly.pdbx_strand_id
1 'polypeptide(L)'
;RQCLGERGLSLGRGKAAPTPGDYQELLEKIHDRADFRLIQTVMLRSLSQAVYSPDNNGHFGLNYDAYTHFTSPIRRYPDLLVHRAIRSVIRSKAETPHVQRAGAASMPKSDT
;
A
#
# COMPACT_ATOMS: atom_id res chain seq x y z
N ARG A 1 9.32 16.52 12.32
CA ARG A 1 9.85 15.67 13.43
C ARG A 1 10.01 16.45 14.75
N GLN A 2 10.28 17.76 14.72
CA GLN A 2 10.49 18.60 15.91
C GLN A 2 9.26 18.77 16.84
N CYS A 3 8.05 18.81 16.29
CA CYS A 3 6.81 19.06 17.05
C CYS A 3 6.41 17.96 18.07
N LEU A 4 6.75 16.69 17.82
CA LEU A 4 6.43 15.59 18.75
C LEU A 4 7.33 15.61 19.99
N GLY A 5 8.62 15.93 19.80
CA GLY A 5 9.60 16.00 20.89
C GLY A 5 9.29 17.08 21.92
N GLU A 6 8.75 18.22 21.49
CA GLU A 6 8.29 19.32 22.37
C GLU A 6 7.15 18.88 23.31
N ARG A 7 6.43 17.80 22.97
CA ARG A 7 5.32 17.25 23.77
C ARG A 7 5.70 15.99 24.55
N GLY A 8 6.99 15.67 24.61
CA GLY A 8 7.52 14.47 25.27
C GLY A 8 7.17 13.16 24.55
N LEU A 9 6.80 13.21 23.27
CA LEU A 9 6.44 12.04 22.48
C LEU A 9 7.57 11.69 21.51
N SER A 10 8.02 10.44 21.56
CA SER A 10 8.99 9.87 20.63
C SER A 10 8.31 8.83 19.73
N LEU A 11 8.71 8.82 18.46
CA LEU A 11 8.17 7.92 17.43
C LEU A 11 9.29 6.99 16.99
N GLY A 12 9.17 5.70 17.35
CA GLY A 12 10.18 4.66 17.12
C GLY A 12 11.09 4.39 18.32
N ARG A 13 11.64 3.18 18.38
CA ARG A 13 12.65 2.76 19.37
C ARG A 13 14.05 3.21 18.91
N GLY A 14 14.42 4.47 19.16
CA GLY A 14 15.79 4.97 18.97
C GLY A 14 16.09 5.59 17.60
N LYS A 15 17.24 5.26 16.98
CA LYS A 15 17.73 5.88 15.72
C LYS A 15 17.16 5.24 14.44
N ALA A 16 16.42 4.14 14.54
CA ALA A 16 15.85 3.46 13.38
C ALA A 16 14.68 4.25 12.77
N ALA A 17 14.44 4.06 11.48
CA ALA A 17 13.25 4.62 10.83
C ALA A 17 11.99 3.99 11.47
N PRO A 18 10.95 4.79 11.77
CA PRO A 18 9.75 4.29 12.43
C PRO A 18 8.96 3.36 11.50
N THR A 19 8.49 2.25 12.05
CA THR A 19 7.67 1.25 11.38
C THR A 19 6.16 1.58 11.49
N PRO A 20 5.28 1.00 10.66
CA PRO A 20 3.83 1.21 10.81
C PRO A 20 3.31 0.84 12.21
N GLY A 21 3.87 -0.20 12.82
CA GLY A 21 3.55 -0.61 14.19
C GLY A 21 3.89 0.45 15.24
N ASP A 22 5.01 1.17 15.07
CA ASP A 22 5.37 2.27 15.98
C ASP A 22 4.35 3.42 15.95
N TYR A 23 3.77 3.70 14.78
CA TYR A 23 2.69 4.70 14.66
C TYR A 23 1.42 4.24 15.35
N GLN A 24 1.05 2.96 15.20
CA GLN A 24 -0.12 2.39 15.85
C GLN A 24 0.01 2.41 17.37
N GLU A 25 1.15 1.95 17.90
CA GLU A 25 1.43 1.96 19.34
C GLU A 25 1.38 3.39 19.90
N LEU A 26 1.91 4.36 19.17
CA LEU A 26 1.84 5.76 19.58
C LEU A 26 0.39 6.27 19.59
N LEU A 27 -0.41 5.97 18.56
CA LEU A 27 -1.83 6.38 18.48
C LEU A 27 -2.65 5.82 19.65
N GLU A 28 -2.40 4.57 20.04
CA GLU A 28 -3.05 3.93 21.20
C GLU A 28 -2.66 4.65 22.51
N LYS A 29 -1.37 4.98 22.69
CA LYS A 29 -0.88 5.70 23.89
C LYS A 29 -1.45 7.11 24.04
N ILE A 30 -1.73 7.79 22.95
CA ILE A 30 -2.18 9.20 22.98
C ILE A 30 -3.71 9.34 22.94
N HIS A 31 -4.46 8.24 22.83
CA HIS A 31 -5.90 8.23 22.60
C HIS A 31 -6.69 9.11 23.59
N ASP A 32 -6.37 9.01 24.89
CA ASP A 32 -7.13 9.69 25.95
C ASP A 32 -6.62 11.11 26.25
N ARG A 33 -5.65 11.62 25.48
CA ARG A 33 -5.10 12.96 25.70
C ARG A 33 -6.02 14.04 25.12
N ALA A 34 -6.13 15.16 25.82
CA ALA A 34 -6.89 16.33 25.35
C ALA A 34 -6.38 16.87 24.00
N ASP A 35 -5.10 16.66 23.68
CA ASP A 35 -4.47 17.11 22.43
C ASP A 35 -4.39 16.04 21.32
N PHE A 36 -5.10 14.91 21.47
CA PHE A 36 -5.09 13.78 20.53
C PHE A 36 -5.27 14.19 19.06
N ARG A 37 -6.33 14.96 18.76
CA ARG A 37 -6.68 15.36 17.39
C ARG A 37 -5.54 16.12 16.69
N LEU A 38 -4.86 16.98 17.43
CA LEU A 38 -3.75 17.77 16.91
C LEU A 38 -2.54 16.89 16.62
N ILE A 39 -2.17 16.02 17.57
CA ILE A 39 -1.06 15.08 17.40
C ILE A 39 -1.33 14.11 16.24
N GLN A 40 -2.54 13.54 16.17
CA GLN A 40 -2.96 12.66 15.07
C GLN A 40 -2.81 13.35 13.72
N THR A 41 -3.24 14.62 13.61
CA THR A 41 -3.14 15.38 12.36
C THR A 41 -1.69 15.63 11.96
N VAL A 42 -0.83 16.00 12.91
CA VAL A 42 0.62 16.20 12.65
C VAL A 42 1.29 14.88 12.25
N MET A 43 0.94 13.77 12.91
CA MET A 43 1.43 12.44 12.57
C MET A 43 1.03 12.03 11.15
N LEU A 44 -0.25 12.11 10.79
CA LEU A 44 -0.74 11.75 9.45
C LEU A 44 -0.11 12.62 8.36
N ARG A 45 0.11 13.91 8.61
CA ARG A 45 0.80 14.82 7.69
C ARG A 45 2.29 14.56 7.55
N SER A 46 2.89 13.81 8.48
CA SER A 46 4.30 13.41 8.39
C SER A 46 4.51 12.16 7.53
N LEU A 47 3.44 11.44 7.19
CA LEU A 47 3.50 10.30 6.27
C LEU A 47 3.64 10.79 4.82
N SER A 48 4.47 10.10 4.05
CA SER A 48 4.59 10.32 2.62
C SER A 48 3.29 9.93 1.90
N GLN A 49 2.96 10.66 0.83
CA GLN A 49 1.83 10.31 -0.02
C GLN A 49 2.09 8.98 -0.76
N ALA A 50 1.07 8.13 -0.86
CA ALA A 50 1.12 6.94 -1.69
C ALA A 50 1.12 7.33 -3.17
N VAL A 51 1.96 6.68 -3.97
CA VAL A 51 2.13 6.95 -5.41
C VAL A 51 2.10 5.65 -6.19
N TYR A 52 1.71 5.73 -7.46
CA TYR A 52 1.85 4.60 -8.39
C TYR A 52 3.30 4.51 -8.85
N SER A 53 3.93 3.35 -8.68
CA SER A 53 5.29 3.05 -9.11
C SER A 53 5.33 1.68 -9.78
N PRO A 54 6.16 1.47 -10.82
CA PRO A 54 6.42 0.14 -11.35
C PRO A 54 7.20 -0.73 -10.35
N ASP A 55 7.98 -0.11 -9.46
CA ASP A 55 8.76 -0.80 -8.43
C ASP A 55 7.91 -1.04 -7.18
N ASN A 56 7.93 -2.28 -6.67
CA ASN A 56 7.27 -2.63 -5.42
C ASN A 56 8.09 -2.16 -4.21
N ASN A 57 7.65 -1.07 -3.59
CA ASN A 57 8.24 -0.52 -2.36
C ASN A 57 7.42 -0.86 -1.10
N GLY A 58 6.44 -1.77 -1.21
CA GLY A 58 5.44 -2.01 -0.18
C GLY A 58 4.48 -0.83 0.01
N HIS A 59 3.60 -0.97 0.99
CA HIS A 59 2.60 0.05 1.32
C HIS A 59 2.60 0.33 2.82
N PHE A 60 3.40 1.31 3.25
CA PHE A 60 3.61 1.67 4.66
C PHE A 60 2.30 1.85 5.43
N GLY A 61 1.37 2.65 4.90
CA GLY A 61 0.10 2.94 5.57
C GLY A 61 -0.88 1.76 5.68
N LEU A 62 -0.64 0.67 4.96
CA LEU A 62 -1.45 -0.56 5.03
C LEU A 62 -0.68 -1.74 5.62
N ASN A 63 0.60 -1.54 5.94
CA ASN A 63 1.51 -2.57 6.43
C ASN A 63 1.54 -3.84 5.54
N TYR A 64 1.62 -3.66 4.21
CA TYR A 64 1.77 -4.75 3.24
C TYR A 64 3.10 -4.64 2.47
N ASP A 65 3.79 -5.77 2.28
CA ASP A 65 5.04 -5.84 1.51
C ASP A 65 4.83 -5.69 -0.01
N ALA A 66 3.63 -6.02 -0.50
CA ALA A 66 3.25 -5.86 -1.90
C ALA A 66 1.78 -5.45 -1.98
N TYR A 67 1.50 -4.35 -2.68
CA TYR A 67 0.13 -3.87 -2.89
C TYR A 67 0.00 -3.17 -4.23
N THR A 68 -1.11 -3.41 -4.92
CA THR A 68 -1.46 -2.72 -6.16
C THR A 68 -2.97 -2.57 -6.27
N HIS A 69 -3.43 -1.52 -6.94
CA HIS A 69 -4.85 -1.34 -7.23
C HIS A 69 -5.28 -2.20 -8.43
N PHE A 70 -6.38 -2.93 -8.25
CA PHE A 70 -6.94 -3.80 -9.28
C PHE A 70 -8.47 -3.67 -9.43
N THR A 71 -9.18 -3.19 -8.41
CA THR A 71 -10.64 -3.33 -8.28
C THR A 71 -11.46 -2.24 -9.00
N SER A 72 -10.86 -1.25 -9.66
CA SER A 72 -11.61 -0.15 -10.29
C SER A 72 -11.06 0.26 -11.68
N PRO A 73 -10.93 -0.67 -12.64
CA PRO A 73 -10.35 -0.41 -13.97
C PRO A 73 -11.13 0.62 -14.81
N ILE A 74 -12.41 0.83 -14.54
CA ILE A 74 -13.24 1.81 -15.27
C ILE A 74 -12.83 3.26 -14.95
N ARG A 75 -12.31 3.51 -13.75
CA ARG A 75 -12.06 4.87 -13.23
C ARG A 75 -10.62 5.09 -12.71
N ARG A 76 -9.74 4.12 -12.87
CA ARG A 76 -8.32 4.20 -12.50
C ARG A 76 -7.46 3.54 -13.57
N TYR A 77 -6.62 4.33 -14.24
CA TYR A 77 -5.76 3.83 -15.32
C TYR A 77 -4.73 2.78 -14.85
N PRO A 78 -4.11 2.88 -13.65
CA PRO A 78 -3.23 1.83 -13.16
C PRO A 78 -3.90 0.46 -13.05
N ASP A 79 -5.15 0.39 -12.56
CA ASP A 79 -5.93 -0.85 -12.52
C ASP A 79 -6.11 -1.44 -13.92
N LEU A 80 -6.38 -0.61 -14.95
CA LEU A 80 -6.49 -1.08 -16.34
C LEU A 80 -5.20 -1.77 -16.81
N LEU A 81 -4.03 -1.23 -16.47
CA LEU A 81 -2.74 -1.85 -16.80
C LEU A 81 -2.56 -3.19 -16.09
N VAL A 82 -2.94 -3.28 -14.81
CA VAL A 82 -2.90 -4.54 -14.05
C VAL A 82 -3.83 -5.59 -14.67
N HIS A 83 -5.06 -5.20 -15.03
CA HIS A 83 -6.00 -6.09 -15.75
C HIS A 83 -5.41 -6.62 -17.06
N ARG A 84 -4.77 -5.75 -17.85
CA ARG A 84 -4.10 -6.14 -19.11
C ARG A 84 -2.92 -7.10 -18.84
N ALA A 85 -2.11 -6.83 -17.84
CA ALA A 85 -0.98 -7.67 -17.45
C ALA A 85 -1.44 -9.07 -17.00
N ILE A 86 -2.45 -9.14 -16.12
CA ILE A 86 -3.04 -10.40 -15.67
C ILE A 86 -3.60 -11.19 -16.85
N ARG A 87 -4.36 -10.54 -17.74
CA ARG A 87 -4.88 -11.19 -18.95
C ARG A 87 -3.78 -11.72 -19.86
N SER A 88 -2.68 -10.99 -20.00
CA SER A 88 -1.50 -11.42 -20.76
C SER A 88 -0.88 -12.68 -20.14
N VAL A 89 -0.67 -12.68 -18.82
CA VAL A 89 -0.10 -13.82 -18.09
C VAL A 89 -0.99 -15.06 -18.17
N ILE A 90 -2.31 -14.92 -18.01
CA ILE A 90 -3.26 -16.03 -18.11
C ILE A 90 -3.24 -16.66 -19.51
N ARG A 91 -3.14 -15.84 -20.56
CA ARG A 91 -3.17 -16.29 -21.96
C ARG A 91 -1.81 -16.71 -22.51
N SER A 92 -0.73 -16.35 -21.83
CA SER A 92 0.63 -16.71 -22.22
C SER A 92 0.83 -18.22 -22.09
N LYS A 93 1.56 -18.79 -23.07
CA LYS A 93 2.06 -20.16 -23.00
C LYS A 93 3.41 -20.26 -22.27
N ALA A 94 3.99 -19.12 -21.90
CA ALA A 94 5.25 -19.10 -21.19
C ALA A 94 5.07 -19.64 -19.75
N GLU A 95 6.04 -20.43 -19.33
CA GLU A 95 6.15 -20.88 -17.95
C GLU A 95 6.33 -19.68 -17.02
N THR A 96 5.60 -19.68 -15.92
CA THR A 96 5.55 -18.56 -14.96
C THR A 96 5.61 -19.14 -13.55
N PRO A 97 6.64 -18.81 -12.75
CA PRO A 97 6.92 -19.52 -11.49
C PRO A 97 5.78 -19.48 -10.47
N HIS A 98 5.00 -18.41 -10.47
CA HIS A 98 3.99 -18.13 -9.46
C HIS A 98 2.55 -18.28 -9.97
N VAL A 99 2.34 -18.80 -11.18
CA VAL A 99 1.00 -18.87 -11.79
C VAL A 99 0.72 -20.28 -12.28
N GLN A 100 -0.24 -20.93 -11.62
CA GLN A 100 -0.80 -22.20 -12.06
C GLN A 100 -2.01 -21.94 -12.96
N ARG A 101 -1.97 -22.43 -14.19
CA ARG A 101 -3.08 -22.31 -15.15
C ARG A 101 -3.95 -23.56 -15.09
N ALA A 102 -5.24 -23.40 -14.78
CA ALA A 102 -6.18 -24.51 -14.60
C ALA A 102 -6.72 -25.13 -15.91
N GLY A 103 -6.01 -24.97 -17.05
CA GLY A 103 -6.39 -25.60 -18.32
C GLY A 103 -7.69 -25.10 -18.96
N ALA A 104 -8.24 -23.96 -18.53
CA ALA A 104 -9.45 -23.39 -19.13
C ALA A 104 -9.25 -23.14 -20.63
N ALA A 105 -10.26 -23.52 -21.43
CA ALA A 105 -10.25 -23.29 -22.88
C ALA A 105 -10.01 -21.81 -23.21
N SER A 106 -9.28 -21.54 -24.29
CA SER A 106 -9.05 -20.17 -24.77
C SER A 106 -10.42 -19.52 -25.03
N MET A 107 -10.79 -18.51 -24.24
CA MET A 107 -12.01 -17.75 -24.54
C MET A 107 -11.86 -17.09 -25.90
N PRO A 108 -12.84 -17.25 -26.81
CA PRO A 108 -12.78 -16.63 -28.13
C PRO A 108 -12.54 -15.12 -27.98
N LYS A 109 -11.71 -14.55 -28.86
CA LYS A 109 -11.64 -13.09 -28.94
C LYS A 109 -13.03 -12.61 -29.36
N SER A 110 -13.53 -11.55 -28.72
CA SER A 110 -14.75 -10.90 -29.18
C SER A 110 -14.52 -10.41 -30.60
N ASP A 111 -15.34 -10.85 -31.53
CA ASP A 111 -15.33 -10.42 -32.94
C ASP A 111 -15.79 -8.96 -33.01
N THR A 112 -14.84 -8.05 -32.88
CA THR A 112 -14.94 -6.61 -33.17
C THR A 112 -13.60 -6.17 -33.72
#